data_AF-A0A3M7TR53-F1
#
_entry.id   AF-A0A3M7TR53-F1
#
_cell.length_a   1.000
_cell.length_b   1.000
_cell.length_c   1.000
_cell.angle_alpha   90.00
_cell.angle_beta   90.00
_cell.angle_gamma   90.00
#
_symmetry.space_group_name_H-M   'P 1'
#
loop_
_entity.id
_entity.type
_entity.pdbx_description
1 polymer ?
#
loop_
_entity_poly.entity_id
_entity_poly.type
_entity_poly.pdbx_seq_one_letter_code
_entity_poly.pdbx_strand_id
1 'polypeptide(L)'
;MIWIQLAVVLLAIFIGARMGGVGLGVMGGVGLGVLTFGFGLQPTEPPIDVMLMIVAVVTAAGALQAAGGMDYLVTVAEKILRKNPQRITFMAPVTTYLFTFFAGTGHVAYTLLPVIAEVSQESKVRPERPMSVAVIASQQAITASPISAATVALLALLAPFDVTLLQILGVTIPATFLGIMTAAFVVSKKGAELEEDPEYKRRLERGLEPIREARAKIVVTAQAKFAVGLFLFASIFIVILGSFPELRPAWETGGGVEELSMPYAIQIIMLSVAAVIILFCKADVGKIASGSVFRAGIVAVVAIFGIAWMGDTFFQGNSEAIESSMQGLVTAAPWLFAAALFVLSILLNSQAATVTALMPLGLSLGINPFFLIAMFPAVNGYFFIPNYGPIIAAINFDRTGTTKIGKYVLNHSFMIPGLVTTVTAVALGFLFILFL
;
A
#
# COMPACT_ATOMS: atom_id res chain seq x y z
N MET A 1 17.91 -25.80 15.70
CA MET A 1 17.41 -24.67 16.52
C MET A 1 16.73 -23.61 15.66
N ILE A 2 17.42 -23.09 14.63
CA ILE A 2 16.87 -22.09 13.71
C ILE A 2 15.47 -22.42 13.15
N TRP A 3 15.21 -23.65 12.70
CA TRP A 3 13.90 -24.04 12.14
C TRP A 3 12.75 -23.95 13.15
N ILE A 4 13.02 -24.19 14.44
CA ILE A 4 12.00 -24.09 15.49
C ILE A 4 11.73 -22.61 15.79
N GLN A 5 12.77 -21.78 15.85
CA GLN A 5 12.64 -20.33 16.00
C GLN A 5 11.91 -19.71 14.79
N LEU A 6 12.21 -20.17 13.57
CA LEU A 6 11.47 -19.76 12.36
C LEU A 6 10.00 -20.18 12.45
N ALA A 7 9.71 -21.40 12.94
CA ALA A 7 8.35 -21.84 13.17
C ALA A 7 7.63 -20.93 14.18
N VAL A 8 8.30 -20.46 15.24
CA VAL A 8 7.75 -19.46 16.18
C VAL A 8 7.39 -18.16 15.45
N VAL A 9 8.29 -17.62 14.63
CA VAL A 9 8.05 -16.40 13.84
C VAL A 9 6.84 -16.59 12.91
N LEU A 10 6.81 -17.68 12.15
CA LEU A 10 5.73 -17.99 11.21
C LEU A 10 4.39 -18.23 11.92
N LEU A 11 4.38 -18.91 13.07
CA LEU A 11 3.18 -19.13 13.87
C LEU A 11 2.66 -17.81 14.47
N ALA A 12 3.54 -16.96 15.01
CA ALA A 12 3.17 -15.65 15.52
C ALA A 12 2.53 -14.79 14.42
N ILE A 13 3.14 -14.73 13.24
CA ILE A 13 2.60 -14.06 12.05
C ILE A 13 1.24 -14.65 11.66
N PHE A 14 1.13 -15.97 11.56
CA PHE A 14 -0.09 -16.65 11.11
C PHE A 14 -1.26 -16.43 12.07
N ILE A 15 -1.03 -16.58 13.38
CA ILE A 15 -2.04 -16.34 14.42
C ILE A 15 -2.42 -14.85 14.43
N GLY A 16 -1.43 -13.95 14.43
CA GLY A 16 -1.66 -12.51 14.43
C GLY A 16 -2.46 -12.04 13.22
N ALA A 17 -2.17 -12.58 12.03
CA ALA A 17 -2.92 -12.29 10.81
C ALA A 17 -4.39 -12.73 10.91
N ARG A 18 -4.67 -13.87 11.55
CA ARG A 18 -6.05 -14.34 11.78
C ARG A 18 -6.81 -13.52 12.80
N MET A 19 -6.12 -12.95 13.79
CA MET A 19 -6.73 -12.03 14.76
C MET A 19 -7.12 -10.70 14.11
N GLY A 20 -6.36 -10.25 13.11
CA GLY A 20 -6.58 -9.00 12.40
C GLY A 20 -6.32 -7.76 13.26
N GLY A 21 -6.37 -6.58 12.63
CA GLY A 21 -6.15 -5.30 13.31
C GLY A 21 -4.80 -5.28 14.05
N VAL A 22 -4.81 -4.84 15.30
CA VAL A 22 -3.61 -4.78 16.16
C VAL A 22 -3.06 -6.15 16.56
N GLY A 23 -3.83 -7.23 16.39
CA GLY A 23 -3.46 -8.58 16.80
C GLY A 23 -2.16 -9.07 16.13
N LEU A 24 -1.90 -8.59 14.92
CA LEU A 24 -0.69 -8.89 14.19
C LEU A 24 0.58 -8.40 14.92
N GLY A 25 0.55 -7.19 15.46
CA GLY A 25 1.65 -6.64 16.27
C GLY A 25 1.76 -7.29 17.64
N VAL A 26 0.62 -7.53 18.30
CA VAL A 26 0.60 -8.21 19.61
C VAL A 26 1.25 -9.58 19.53
N MET A 27 0.92 -10.37 18.51
CA MET A 27 1.54 -11.69 18.31
C MET A 27 3.01 -11.59 17.94
N GLY A 28 3.44 -10.55 17.24
CA GLY A 28 4.87 -10.25 17.05
C GLY A 28 5.60 -10.08 18.38
N GLY A 29 5.02 -9.34 19.34
CA GLY A 29 5.56 -9.21 20.69
C GLY A 29 5.61 -10.53 21.46
N VAL A 30 4.58 -11.39 21.33
CA VAL A 30 4.59 -12.74 21.91
C VAL A 30 5.71 -13.59 21.32
N GLY A 31 5.85 -13.59 19.99
CA GLY A 31 6.90 -14.33 19.30
C GLY A 31 8.30 -13.84 19.70
N LEU A 32 8.51 -12.52 19.79
CA LEU A 32 9.74 -11.94 20.33
C LEU A 32 10.00 -12.41 21.76
N GLY A 33 8.97 -12.43 22.62
CA GLY A 33 9.08 -12.96 23.97
C GLY A 33 9.53 -14.42 24.01
N VAL A 34 8.99 -15.26 23.12
CA VAL A 34 9.43 -16.66 23.01
C VAL A 34 10.88 -16.76 22.51
N LEU A 35 11.28 -15.96 21.52
CA LEU A 35 12.64 -15.93 20.99
C LEU A 35 13.66 -15.49 22.05
N THR A 36 13.35 -14.44 22.80
CA THR A 36 14.26 -13.87 23.81
C THR A 36 14.25 -14.70 25.09
N PHE A 37 13.10 -14.91 25.71
CA PHE A 37 13.03 -15.60 27.01
C PHE A 37 13.10 -17.13 26.89
N GLY A 38 12.64 -17.69 25.77
CA GLY A 38 12.66 -19.14 25.53
C GLY A 38 13.95 -19.63 24.87
N PHE A 39 14.43 -18.92 23.85
CA PHE A 39 15.61 -19.32 23.08
C PHE A 39 16.88 -18.51 23.39
N GLY A 40 16.79 -17.47 24.23
CA GLY A 40 17.94 -16.67 24.64
C GLY A 40 18.46 -15.70 23.56
N LEU A 41 17.67 -15.41 22.51
CA LEU A 41 18.07 -14.44 21.50
C LEU A 41 18.08 -13.03 22.07
N GLN A 42 19.19 -12.30 21.89
CA GLN A 42 19.27 -10.90 22.26
C GLN A 42 18.32 -10.07 21.37
N PRO A 43 17.34 -9.36 21.95
CA PRO A 43 16.43 -8.54 21.16
C PRO A 43 17.19 -7.35 20.56
N THR A 44 16.80 -6.99 19.34
CA THR A 44 17.34 -5.82 18.63
C THR A 44 16.63 -4.56 19.08
N GLU A 45 16.76 -3.46 18.33
CA GLU A 45 16.02 -2.23 18.61
C GLU A 45 14.67 -2.22 17.87
N PRO A 46 13.59 -1.74 18.51
CA PRO A 46 12.34 -1.53 17.81
C PRO A 46 12.48 -0.44 16.73
N PRO A 47 11.75 -0.51 15.60
CA PRO A 47 11.88 0.44 14.49
C PRO A 47 11.16 1.77 14.77
N ILE A 48 11.65 2.53 15.76
CA ILE A 48 11.01 3.75 16.29
C ILE A 48 10.79 4.78 15.19
N ASP A 49 11.80 5.02 14.33
CA ASP A 49 11.70 5.99 13.24
C ASP A 49 10.56 5.66 12.28
N VAL A 50 10.40 4.39 11.91
CA VAL A 50 9.32 3.93 11.03
C VAL A 50 7.96 4.14 11.70
N MET A 51 7.85 3.80 12.98
CA MET A 51 6.63 4.00 13.75
C MET A 51 6.23 5.48 13.80
N LEU A 52 7.17 6.37 14.13
CA LEU A 52 6.92 7.80 14.26
C LEU A 52 6.62 8.47 12.90
N MET A 53 7.30 8.07 11.82
CA MET A 53 6.97 8.53 10.47
C MET A 53 5.53 8.20 10.10
N ILE A 54 5.08 6.96 10.37
CA ILE A 54 3.70 6.54 10.07
C ILE A 54 2.71 7.34 10.90
N VAL A 55 2.96 7.50 12.22
CA VAL A 55 2.09 8.30 13.11
C VAL A 55 1.94 9.73 12.57
N ALA A 56 3.03 10.36 12.13
CA ALA A 56 2.98 11.71 11.56
C ALA A 56 2.14 11.77 10.27
N VAL A 57 2.40 10.87 9.32
CA VAL A 57 1.66 10.81 8.03
C VAL A 57 0.17 10.56 8.26
N VAL A 58 -0.19 9.59 9.10
CA VAL A 58 -1.61 9.21 9.31
C VAL A 58 -2.35 10.27 10.12
N THR A 59 -1.65 11.05 10.94
CA THR A 59 -2.21 12.24 11.60
C THR A 59 -2.56 13.32 10.58
N ALA A 60 -1.66 13.62 9.64
CA ALA A 60 -1.91 14.56 8.56
C ALA A 60 -3.05 14.11 7.64
N ALA A 61 -3.07 12.84 7.27
CA ALA A 61 -4.11 12.25 6.43
C ALA A 61 -5.47 12.18 7.17
N GLY A 62 -5.45 11.95 8.49
CA GLY A 62 -6.62 12.04 9.36
C GLY A 62 -7.17 13.47 9.45
N ALA A 63 -6.30 14.48 9.55
CA ALA A 63 -6.68 15.90 9.51
C ALA A 63 -7.32 16.25 8.16
N LEU A 64 -6.74 15.79 7.05
CA LEU A 64 -7.31 15.92 5.71
C LEU A 64 -8.72 15.30 5.63
N GLN A 65 -8.89 14.08 6.15
CA GLN A 65 -10.18 13.41 6.21
C GLN A 65 -11.19 14.20 7.05
N ALA A 66 -10.80 14.65 8.24
CA ALA A 66 -11.65 15.42 9.14
C ALA A 66 -12.05 16.80 8.58
N ALA A 67 -11.25 17.37 7.66
CA ALA A 67 -11.56 18.61 6.93
C ALA A 67 -12.49 18.41 5.71
N GLY A 68 -12.94 17.18 5.42
CA GLY A 68 -13.74 16.86 4.23
C GLY A 68 -12.93 16.74 2.94
N GLY A 69 -11.59 16.64 3.03
CA GLY A 69 -10.72 16.53 1.86
C GLY A 69 -11.00 15.27 1.03
N MET A 70 -11.36 14.16 1.68
CA MET A 70 -11.73 12.92 1.00
C MET A 70 -12.99 13.08 0.13
N ASP A 71 -13.96 13.85 0.58
CA ASP A 71 -15.20 14.13 -0.16
C ASP A 71 -14.93 15.01 -1.40
N TYR A 72 -14.00 15.97 -1.27
CA TYR A 72 -13.53 16.75 -2.42
C TYR A 72 -12.84 15.86 -3.45
N LEU A 73 -11.92 15.00 -3.01
CA LEU A 73 -11.22 14.05 -3.88
C LEU A 73 -12.22 13.20 -4.67
N VAL A 74 -13.25 12.66 -4.02
CA VAL A 74 -14.34 11.91 -4.68
C VAL A 74 -15.01 12.71 -5.80
N THR A 75 -15.31 13.98 -5.56
CA THR A 75 -15.93 14.87 -6.54
C THR A 75 -15.01 15.09 -7.75
N VAL A 76 -13.70 15.17 -7.52
CA VAL A 76 -12.70 15.27 -8.60
C VAL A 76 -12.63 13.98 -9.41
N ALA A 77 -12.59 12.83 -8.74
CA ALA A 77 -12.57 11.52 -9.41
C ALA A 77 -13.80 11.31 -10.29
N GLU A 78 -14.99 11.66 -9.79
CA GLU A 78 -16.22 11.59 -10.57
C GLU A 78 -16.14 12.41 -11.87
N LYS A 79 -15.64 13.64 -11.80
CA LYS A 79 -15.42 14.47 -13.01
C LYS A 79 -14.43 13.84 -13.98
N ILE A 80 -13.35 13.24 -13.48
CA ILE A 80 -12.35 12.57 -14.32
C ILE A 80 -12.99 11.38 -15.02
N LEU A 81 -13.65 10.48 -14.28
CA LEU A 81 -14.24 9.25 -14.82
C LEU A 81 -15.37 9.51 -15.81
N ARG A 82 -16.19 10.55 -15.57
CA ARG A 82 -17.28 10.96 -16.48
C ARG A 82 -16.79 11.64 -17.76
N LYS A 83 -15.52 12.06 -17.86
CA LYS A 83 -14.98 12.75 -19.04
C LYS A 83 -14.86 11.85 -20.27
N ASN A 84 -14.50 10.57 -20.09
CA ASN A 84 -14.44 9.59 -21.18
C ASN A 84 -14.85 8.21 -20.67
N PRO A 85 -16.15 8.02 -20.40
CA PRO A 85 -16.63 6.88 -19.64
C PRO A 85 -16.48 5.55 -20.40
N GLN A 86 -16.42 5.58 -21.73
CA GLN A 86 -16.13 4.39 -22.56
C GLN A 86 -14.72 3.82 -22.33
N ARG A 87 -13.78 4.63 -21.81
CA ARG A 87 -12.42 4.20 -21.46
C ARG A 87 -12.24 3.96 -19.97
N ILE A 88 -13.34 3.78 -19.21
CA ILE A 88 -13.29 3.64 -17.76
C ILE A 88 -12.39 2.49 -17.28
N THR A 89 -12.24 1.41 -18.05
CA THR A 89 -11.30 0.31 -17.74
C THR A 89 -9.86 0.77 -17.58
N PHE A 90 -9.46 1.85 -18.25
CA PHE A 90 -8.13 2.47 -18.09
C PHE A 90 -8.19 3.68 -17.13
N MET A 91 -9.24 4.49 -17.21
CA MET A 91 -9.33 5.70 -16.40
C MET A 91 -9.54 5.41 -14.91
N ALA A 92 -10.30 4.38 -14.55
CA ALA A 92 -10.53 3.96 -13.17
C ALA A 92 -9.22 3.57 -12.46
N PRO A 93 -8.38 2.68 -13.00
CA PRO A 93 -7.11 2.37 -12.37
C PRO A 93 -6.13 3.55 -12.36
N VAL A 94 -6.03 4.38 -13.42
CA VAL A 94 -5.19 5.59 -13.39
C VAL A 94 -5.64 6.54 -12.27
N THR A 95 -6.95 6.83 -12.20
CA THR A 95 -7.50 7.75 -11.19
C THR A 95 -7.26 7.20 -9.78
N THR A 96 -7.51 5.91 -9.58
CA THR A 96 -7.33 5.25 -8.28
C THR A 96 -5.87 5.17 -7.87
N TYR A 97 -4.98 4.92 -8.82
CA TYR A 97 -3.54 4.91 -8.61
C TYR A 97 -3.04 6.28 -8.17
N LEU A 98 -3.36 7.34 -8.91
CA LEU A 98 -2.92 8.71 -8.57
C LEU A 98 -3.42 9.14 -7.19
N PHE A 99 -4.69 8.85 -6.89
CA PHE A 99 -5.28 9.19 -5.60
C PHE A 99 -4.61 8.44 -4.46
N THR A 100 -4.33 7.15 -4.64
CA THR A 100 -3.64 6.36 -3.61
C THR A 100 -2.18 6.77 -3.48
N PHE A 101 -1.50 7.05 -4.60
CA PHE A 101 -0.11 7.53 -4.64
C PHE A 101 0.04 8.80 -3.80
N PHE A 102 -0.86 9.76 -3.99
CA PHE A 102 -0.82 11.01 -3.24
C PHE A 102 -1.36 10.91 -1.83
N ALA A 103 -2.29 9.98 -1.54
CA ALA A 103 -2.83 9.80 -0.20
C ALA A 103 -1.98 8.90 0.71
N GLY A 104 -1.11 8.08 0.13
CA GLY A 104 -0.29 7.10 0.85
C GLY A 104 -1.08 5.91 1.43
N THR A 105 -2.37 5.77 1.12
CA THR A 105 -3.24 4.71 1.68
C THR A 105 -4.23 4.13 0.68
N GLY A 106 -4.39 2.79 0.71
CA GLY A 106 -5.31 2.06 -0.18
C GLY A 106 -6.79 2.27 0.17
N HIS A 107 -7.07 2.89 1.32
CA HIS A 107 -8.44 3.18 1.75
C HIS A 107 -9.14 4.19 0.85
N VAL A 108 -8.40 4.95 0.04
CA VAL A 108 -8.99 5.85 -0.96
C VAL A 108 -9.82 5.07 -1.99
N ALA A 109 -9.51 3.80 -2.25
CA ALA A 109 -10.31 2.97 -3.15
C ALA A 109 -11.80 2.93 -2.74
N TYR A 110 -12.12 2.85 -1.44
CA TYR A 110 -13.51 2.77 -0.97
C TYR A 110 -14.38 3.92 -1.45
N THR A 111 -13.79 5.11 -1.61
CA THR A 111 -14.54 6.30 -2.01
C THR A 111 -14.71 6.40 -3.52
N LEU A 112 -13.84 5.73 -4.29
CA LEU A 112 -13.86 5.69 -5.75
C LEU A 112 -14.69 4.54 -6.30
N LEU A 113 -14.70 3.39 -5.64
CA LEU A 113 -15.43 2.20 -6.06
C LEU A 113 -16.92 2.43 -6.41
N PRO A 114 -17.72 3.13 -5.59
CA PRO A 114 -19.12 3.40 -5.97
C PRO A 114 -19.23 4.24 -7.24
N VAL A 115 -18.33 5.23 -7.42
CA VAL A 115 -18.30 6.07 -8.63
C VAL A 115 -17.91 5.26 -9.85
N ILE A 116 -16.93 4.38 -9.71
CA ILE A 116 -16.49 3.49 -10.79
C ILE A 116 -17.64 2.56 -11.19
N ALA A 117 -18.33 1.94 -10.22
CA ALA A 117 -19.47 1.06 -10.49
C ALA A 117 -20.58 1.81 -11.24
N GLU A 118 -20.93 3.01 -10.77
CA GLU A 118 -21.94 3.89 -11.36
C GLU A 118 -21.63 4.27 -12.80
N VAL A 119 -20.46 4.89 -13.03
CA VAL A 119 -20.08 5.34 -14.37
C VAL A 119 -19.92 4.15 -15.32
N SER A 120 -19.48 2.98 -14.82
CA SER A 120 -19.39 1.76 -15.64
C SER A 120 -20.78 1.29 -16.08
N GLN A 121 -21.73 1.19 -15.16
CA GLN A 121 -23.10 0.78 -15.48
C GLN A 121 -23.78 1.77 -16.44
N GLU A 122 -23.69 3.07 -16.17
CA GLU A 122 -24.28 4.12 -17.03
C GLU A 122 -23.71 4.11 -18.45
N SER A 123 -22.40 3.86 -18.58
CA SER A 123 -21.72 3.80 -19.88
C SER A 123 -21.77 2.43 -20.55
N LYS A 124 -22.47 1.48 -19.94
CA LYS A 124 -22.64 0.10 -20.41
C LYS A 124 -21.32 -0.69 -20.46
N VAL A 125 -20.30 -0.25 -19.74
CA VAL A 125 -19.05 -0.99 -19.56
C VAL A 125 -19.21 -1.97 -18.42
N ARG A 126 -18.87 -3.25 -18.64
CA ARG A 126 -18.90 -4.30 -17.61
C ARG A 126 -18.10 -3.87 -16.35
N PRO A 127 -18.73 -3.62 -15.18
CA PRO A 127 -18.05 -3.08 -14.00
C PRO A 127 -16.88 -3.92 -13.49
N GLU A 128 -16.94 -5.25 -13.68
CA GLU A 128 -15.83 -6.15 -13.36
C GLU A 128 -14.48 -5.66 -13.88
N ARG A 129 -14.43 -5.12 -15.10
CA ARG A 129 -13.18 -4.71 -15.77
C ARG A 129 -12.53 -3.52 -15.04
N PRO A 130 -13.15 -2.32 -14.96
CA PRO A 130 -12.56 -1.18 -14.26
C PRO A 130 -12.43 -1.39 -12.76
N MET A 131 -13.40 -2.02 -12.09
CA MET A 131 -13.36 -2.17 -10.62
C MET A 131 -12.25 -3.11 -10.18
N SER A 132 -12.04 -4.23 -10.88
CA SER A 132 -10.99 -5.17 -10.52
C SER A 132 -9.60 -4.55 -10.62
N VAL A 133 -9.31 -3.83 -11.70
CA VAL A 133 -8.01 -3.18 -11.89
C VAL A 133 -7.86 -1.97 -10.98
N ALA A 134 -8.92 -1.21 -10.70
CA ALA A 134 -8.86 -0.08 -9.77
C ALA A 134 -8.44 -0.51 -8.36
N VAL A 135 -8.97 -1.63 -7.85
CA VAL A 135 -8.56 -2.17 -6.56
C VAL A 135 -7.08 -2.55 -6.58
N ILE A 136 -6.60 -3.24 -7.61
CA ILE A 136 -5.17 -3.59 -7.76
C ILE A 136 -4.30 -2.33 -7.89
N ALA A 137 -4.76 -1.34 -8.63
CA ALA A 137 -4.05 -0.08 -8.84
C ALA A 137 -3.89 0.72 -7.55
N SER A 138 -4.90 0.72 -6.68
CA SER A 138 -4.78 1.31 -5.34
C SER A 138 -3.66 0.63 -4.55
N GLN A 139 -3.62 -0.69 -4.57
CA GLN A 139 -2.64 -1.48 -3.83
C GLN A 139 -1.22 -1.23 -4.34
N GLN A 140 -1.03 -1.23 -5.65
CA GLN A 140 0.27 -1.03 -6.29
C GLN A 140 0.77 0.41 -6.21
N ALA A 141 -0.13 1.39 -6.11
CA ALA A 141 0.25 2.77 -5.85
C ALA A 141 0.89 2.97 -4.46
N ILE A 142 0.65 2.08 -3.50
CA ILE A 142 1.29 2.15 -2.17
C ILE A 142 2.80 1.98 -2.29
N THR A 143 3.26 1.02 -3.07
CA THR A 143 4.70 0.76 -3.31
C THR A 143 5.35 1.81 -4.20
N ALA A 144 4.56 2.71 -4.79
CA ALA A 144 5.02 3.86 -5.56
C ALA A 144 4.88 5.18 -4.81
N SER A 145 4.22 5.21 -3.64
CA SER A 145 3.94 6.46 -2.94
C SER A 145 5.10 6.84 -2.02
N PRO A 146 5.62 8.08 -2.07
CA PRO A 146 6.71 8.54 -1.19
C PRO A 146 6.37 8.55 0.29
N ILE A 147 5.07 8.65 0.60
CA ILE A 147 4.58 8.85 1.96
C ILE A 147 3.86 7.62 2.52
N SER A 148 3.78 6.53 1.75
CA SER A 148 3.15 5.32 2.26
C SER A 148 4.03 4.67 3.33
N ALA A 149 3.37 4.02 4.29
CA ALA A 149 4.07 3.25 5.32
C ALA A 149 5.05 2.20 4.74
N ALA A 150 4.72 1.62 3.59
CA ALA A 150 5.56 0.60 2.96
C ALA A 150 6.83 1.18 2.35
N THR A 151 6.72 2.28 1.59
CA THR A 151 7.88 2.95 0.98
C THR A 151 8.76 3.55 2.05
N VAL A 152 8.16 4.13 3.09
CA VAL A 152 8.89 4.66 4.24
C VAL A 152 9.65 3.56 4.97
N ALA A 153 9.02 2.41 5.22
CA ALA A 153 9.70 1.25 5.82
C ALA A 153 10.85 0.75 4.93
N LEU A 154 10.65 0.69 3.60
CA LEU A 154 11.70 0.29 2.67
C LEU A 154 12.87 1.28 2.66
N LEU A 155 12.58 2.57 2.56
CA LEU A 155 13.60 3.62 2.54
C LEU A 155 14.45 3.58 3.81
N ALA A 156 13.84 3.43 4.98
CA ALA A 156 14.57 3.32 6.24
C ALA A 156 15.52 2.10 6.27
N LEU A 157 15.10 0.96 5.70
CA LEU A 157 15.91 -0.24 5.62
C LEU A 157 17.08 -0.11 4.62
N LEU A 158 16.89 0.63 3.53
CA LEU A 158 17.90 0.76 2.46
C LEU A 158 18.79 2.00 2.61
N ALA A 159 18.43 2.96 3.49
CA ALA A 159 19.22 4.16 3.73
C ALA A 159 20.68 3.89 4.14
N PRO A 160 21.01 2.85 4.95
CA PRO A 160 22.40 2.49 5.26
C PRO A 160 23.21 1.97 4.05
N PHE A 161 22.54 1.70 2.92
CA PHE A 161 23.14 1.23 1.67
C PHE A 161 23.16 2.34 0.60
N ASP A 162 23.12 3.60 1.02
CA ASP A 162 23.11 4.79 0.16
C ASP A 162 21.97 4.85 -0.86
N VAL A 163 20.88 4.12 -0.60
CA VAL A 163 19.68 4.15 -1.44
C VAL A 163 18.83 5.35 -1.08
N THR A 164 18.56 6.18 -2.08
CA THR A 164 17.71 7.37 -1.98
C THR A 164 16.24 7.06 -2.24
N LEU A 165 15.34 7.93 -1.77
CA LEU A 165 13.92 7.86 -2.10
C LEU A 165 13.71 7.95 -3.61
N LEU A 166 14.50 8.77 -4.31
CA LEU A 166 14.40 8.93 -5.76
C LEU A 166 14.69 7.64 -6.52
N GLN A 167 15.69 6.87 -6.10
CA GLN A 167 15.99 5.56 -6.72
C GLN A 167 14.83 4.57 -6.52
N ILE A 168 14.23 4.53 -5.32
CA ILE A 168 13.07 3.68 -5.05
C ILE A 168 11.91 4.07 -5.98
N LEU A 169 11.54 5.35 -5.96
CA LEU A 169 10.39 5.85 -6.73
C LEU A 169 10.62 5.81 -8.24
N GLY A 170 11.85 6.07 -8.69
CA GLY A 170 12.26 6.01 -10.09
C GLY A 170 12.08 4.63 -10.70
N VAL A 171 12.15 3.57 -9.89
CA VAL A 171 11.86 2.20 -10.31
C VAL A 171 10.38 1.87 -10.12
N THR A 172 9.84 2.13 -8.93
CA THR A 172 8.53 1.61 -8.56
C THR A 172 7.41 2.33 -9.29
N ILE A 173 7.45 3.66 -9.42
CA ILE A 173 6.40 4.44 -10.12
C ILE A 173 6.18 3.93 -11.55
N PRO A 174 7.20 3.88 -12.44
CA PRO A 174 6.97 3.41 -13.80
C PRO A 174 6.62 1.92 -13.83
N ALA A 175 7.24 1.09 -12.98
CA ALA A 175 6.99 -0.36 -12.96
C ALA A 175 5.54 -0.68 -12.60
N THR A 176 5.03 -0.11 -11.49
CA THR A 176 3.66 -0.37 -11.04
C THR A 176 2.64 0.31 -11.94
N PHE A 177 2.92 1.51 -12.47
CA PHE A 177 2.02 2.19 -13.40
C PHE A 177 1.86 1.40 -14.71
N LEU A 178 2.96 0.94 -15.32
CA LEU A 178 2.90 0.12 -16.53
C LEU A 178 2.29 -1.26 -16.25
N GLY A 179 2.53 -1.83 -15.06
CA GLY A 179 1.89 -3.06 -14.62
C GLY A 179 0.36 -2.94 -14.59
N ILE A 180 -0.19 -1.88 -13.99
CA ILE A 180 -1.65 -1.68 -13.94
C ILE A 180 -2.24 -1.39 -15.31
N MET A 181 -1.50 -0.73 -16.21
CA MET A 181 -1.94 -0.47 -17.59
C MET A 181 -1.96 -1.76 -18.41
N THR A 182 -0.98 -2.63 -18.18
CA THR A 182 -0.94 -3.97 -18.78
C THR A 182 -2.13 -4.81 -18.29
N ALA A 183 -2.44 -4.78 -16.99
CA ALA A 183 -3.62 -5.45 -16.46
C ALA A 183 -4.93 -4.87 -17.01
N ALA A 184 -5.05 -3.54 -17.11
CA ALA A 184 -6.21 -2.87 -17.73
C ALA A 184 -6.41 -3.31 -19.18
N PHE A 185 -5.32 -3.42 -19.94
CA PHE A 185 -5.37 -3.93 -21.30
C PHE A 185 -5.83 -5.39 -21.35
N VAL A 186 -5.25 -6.27 -20.51
CA VAL A 186 -5.59 -7.70 -20.45
C VAL A 186 -7.07 -7.91 -20.10
N VAL A 187 -7.63 -7.14 -19.16
CA VAL A 187 -9.03 -7.31 -18.75
C VAL A 187 -10.03 -6.48 -19.57
N SER A 188 -9.57 -5.66 -20.51
CA SER A 188 -10.43 -4.77 -21.31
C SER A 188 -11.54 -5.47 -22.08
N LYS A 189 -11.32 -6.75 -22.44
CA LYS A 189 -12.29 -7.63 -23.10
C LYS A 189 -12.67 -8.86 -22.27
N LYS A 190 -12.42 -8.83 -20.96
CA LYS A 190 -12.75 -9.95 -20.07
C LYS A 190 -14.27 -10.04 -19.88
N GLY A 191 -14.82 -11.24 -20.10
CA GLY A 191 -16.25 -11.51 -19.94
C GLY A 191 -17.11 -10.89 -21.06
N ALA A 192 -18.38 -11.27 -21.09
CA ALA A 192 -19.36 -10.71 -22.02
C ALA A 192 -19.54 -9.20 -21.81
N GLU A 193 -19.96 -8.49 -22.85
CA GLU A 193 -20.41 -7.11 -22.72
C GLU A 193 -21.57 -7.01 -21.72
N LEU A 194 -21.69 -5.87 -21.05
CA LEU A 194 -22.61 -5.74 -19.90
C LEU A 194 -24.04 -6.10 -20.29
N GLU A 195 -24.52 -5.58 -21.41
CA GLU A 195 -25.89 -5.81 -21.91
C GLU A 195 -26.14 -7.26 -22.33
N GLU A 196 -25.09 -8.05 -22.54
CA GLU A 196 -25.17 -9.47 -22.91
C GLU A 196 -25.03 -10.40 -21.70
N ASP A 197 -24.56 -9.91 -20.55
CA ASP A 197 -24.30 -10.71 -19.36
C ASP A 197 -25.61 -11.32 -18.79
N PRO A 198 -25.70 -12.65 -18.64
CA PRO A 198 -26.91 -13.31 -18.15
C PRO A 198 -27.32 -12.90 -16.73
N GLU A 199 -26.35 -12.66 -15.85
CA GLU A 199 -26.63 -12.23 -14.48
C GLU A 199 -27.17 -10.80 -14.47
N TYR A 200 -26.62 -9.92 -15.31
CA TYR A 200 -27.11 -8.56 -15.46
C TYR A 200 -28.53 -8.53 -16.01
N LYS A 201 -28.83 -9.27 -17.08
CA LYS A 201 -30.19 -9.41 -17.63
C LYS A 201 -31.19 -9.90 -16.58
N ARG A 202 -30.83 -10.95 -15.84
CA ARG A 202 -31.64 -11.49 -14.74
C ARG A 202 -31.94 -10.44 -13.66
N ARG A 203 -30.97 -9.56 -13.34
CA ARG A 203 -31.17 -8.48 -12.36
C ARG A 203 -32.05 -7.37 -12.91
N LEU A 204 -31.90 -7.01 -14.19
CA LEU A 204 -32.79 -6.05 -14.87
C LEU A 204 -34.25 -6.54 -14.86
N GLU A 205 -34.48 -7.82 -15.18
CA GLU A 205 -35.81 -8.45 -15.13
C GLU A 205 -36.42 -8.42 -13.72
N ARG A 206 -35.59 -8.47 -12.67
CA ARG A 206 -36.00 -8.36 -11.26
C ARG A 206 -36.14 -6.91 -10.77
N GLY A 207 -36.05 -5.93 -11.67
CA GLY A 207 -36.23 -4.53 -11.33
C GLY A 207 -34.97 -3.84 -10.82
N LEU A 208 -33.76 -4.25 -11.25
CA LEU A 208 -32.55 -3.46 -11.02
C LEU A 208 -32.72 -2.06 -11.62
N GLU A 209 -33.00 -1.09 -10.76
CA GLU A 209 -33.09 0.30 -11.18
C GLU A 209 -31.71 0.80 -11.65
N PRO A 210 -31.66 1.67 -12.68
CA PRO A 210 -30.45 2.42 -13.01
C PRO A 210 -29.90 3.09 -11.76
N ILE A 211 -28.58 3.25 -11.63
CA ILE A 211 -28.02 4.06 -10.55
C ILE A 211 -28.49 5.51 -10.76
N ARG A 212 -29.58 5.84 -10.10
CA ARG A 212 -30.20 7.16 -10.06
C ARG A 212 -30.77 7.38 -8.66
N GLU A 213 -30.00 7.06 -7.64
CA GLU A 213 -30.33 7.46 -6.27
C GLU A 213 -29.36 8.52 -5.80
N ALA A 214 -29.93 9.70 -5.61
CA ALA A 214 -29.49 10.83 -4.80
C ALA A 214 -28.18 10.58 -4.03
N ARG A 215 -27.04 10.71 -4.70
CA ARG A 215 -25.83 11.07 -3.98
C ARG A 215 -26.16 12.40 -3.33
N ALA A 216 -26.31 12.42 -2.00
CA ALA A 216 -26.44 13.65 -1.26
C ALA A 216 -25.33 14.57 -1.80
N LYS A 217 -25.72 15.71 -2.39
CA LYS A 217 -24.77 16.59 -3.09
C LYS A 217 -23.61 16.80 -2.13
N ILE A 218 -22.45 16.24 -2.47
CA ILE A 218 -21.27 16.40 -1.63
C ILE A 218 -20.96 17.89 -1.63
N VAL A 219 -21.18 18.54 -0.49
CA VAL A 219 -20.93 19.97 -0.36
C VAL A 219 -19.43 20.14 -0.17
N VAL A 220 -18.74 20.37 -1.28
CA VAL A 220 -17.31 20.65 -1.27
C VAL A 220 -17.08 22.07 -0.75
N THR A 221 -16.50 22.17 0.44
CA THR A 221 -16.10 23.45 1.04
C THR A 221 -14.77 23.94 0.47
N ALA A 222 -14.50 25.25 0.57
CA ALA A 222 -13.20 25.80 0.19
C ALA A 222 -12.07 25.23 1.07
N GLN A 223 -12.38 24.97 2.34
CA GLN A 223 -11.50 24.35 3.33
C GLN A 223 -11.09 22.93 2.91
N ALA A 224 -12.02 22.11 2.41
CA ALA A 224 -11.70 20.77 1.91
C ALA A 224 -10.71 20.82 0.74
N LYS A 225 -10.87 21.78 -0.18
CA LYS A 225 -9.94 22.00 -1.29
C LYS A 225 -8.57 22.45 -0.81
N PHE A 226 -8.55 23.38 0.16
CA PHE A 226 -7.32 23.89 0.74
C PHE A 226 -6.55 22.79 1.50
N ALA A 227 -7.24 21.97 2.28
CA ALA A 227 -6.65 20.81 2.97
C ALA A 227 -6.01 19.82 1.98
N VAL A 228 -6.69 19.49 0.88
CA VAL A 228 -6.13 18.66 -0.19
C VAL A 228 -4.90 19.32 -0.82
N GLY A 229 -4.96 20.62 -1.10
CA GLY A 229 -3.83 21.38 -1.62
C GLY A 229 -2.60 21.32 -0.72
N LEU A 230 -2.78 21.50 0.59
CA LEU A 230 -1.70 21.41 1.58
C LEU A 230 -1.11 19.99 1.65
N PHE A 231 -1.95 18.96 1.64
CA PHE A 231 -1.48 17.57 1.69
C PHE A 231 -0.71 17.16 0.44
N LEU A 232 -1.17 17.60 -0.74
CA LEU A 232 -0.45 17.39 -2.01
C LEU A 232 0.88 18.15 -2.03
N PHE A 233 0.88 19.40 -1.57
CA PHE A 233 2.10 20.19 -1.44
C PHE A 233 3.12 19.49 -0.53
N ALA A 234 2.68 18.99 0.64
CA ALA A 234 3.52 18.26 1.57
C ALA A 234 4.15 17.02 0.93
N SER A 235 3.36 16.25 0.19
CA SER A 235 3.81 15.03 -0.48
C SER A 235 4.87 15.33 -1.53
N ILE A 236 4.65 16.38 -2.35
CA ILE A 236 5.63 16.83 -3.34
C ILE A 236 6.89 17.37 -2.66
N PHE A 237 6.74 18.13 -1.58
CA PHE A 237 7.86 18.70 -0.84
C PHE A 237 8.75 17.62 -0.21
N ILE A 238 8.16 16.55 0.33
CA ILE A 238 8.91 15.39 0.84
C ILE A 238 9.68 14.69 -0.27
N VAL A 239 9.11 14.54 -1.47
CA VAL A 239 9.84 13.98 -2.62
C VAL A 239 11.03 14.86 -2.97
N ILE A 240 10.86 16.18 -2.98
CA ILE A 240 11.94 17.14 -3.26
C ILE A 240 13.06 17.00 -2.21
N LEU A 241 12.73 17.01 -0.92
CA LEU A 241 13.75 16.84 0.14
C LEU A 241 14.44 15.47 0.13
N GLY A 242 13.71 14.41 -0.23
CA GLY A 242 14.28 13.08 -0.40
C GLY A 242 15.10 12.89 -1.67
N SER A 243 14.97 13.82 -2.63
CA SER A 243 15.73 13.81 -3.90
C SER A 243 16.95 14.73 -3.85
N PHE A 244 16.91 15.77 -3.02
CA PHE A 244 17.97 16.77 -2.87
C PHE A 244 18.32 16.90 -1.38
N PRO A 245 19.21 16.02 -0.88
CA PRO A 245 19.66 16.00 0.51
C PRO A 245 20.07 17.38 1.06
N GLU A 246 20.67 18.20 0.20
CA GLU A 246 21.22 19.52 0.49
C GLU A 246 20.15 20.58 0.81
N LEU A 247 18.89 20.33 0.46
CA LEU A 247 17.76 21.19 0.82
C LEU A 247 17.31 20.99 2.27
N ARG A 248 17.80 19.93 2.93
CA ARG A 248 17.47 19.63 4.32
C ARG A 248 18.40 20.45 5.23
N PRO A 249 17.90 20.94 6.38
CA PRO A 249 18.75 21.61 7.36
C PRO A 249 19.94 20.73 7.76
N ALA A 250 21.11 21.34 7.92
CA ALA A 250 22.32 20.64 8.31
C ALA A 250 23.04 21.41 9.43
N TRP A 251 23.77 20.68 10.25
CA TRP A 251 24.49 21.24 11.40
C TRP A 251 25.93 20.74 11.41
N GLU A 252 26.86 21.59 11.85
CA GLU A 252 28.23 21.15 12.13
C GLU A 252 28.24 20.34 13.43
N THR A 253 28.74 19.12 13.35
CA THR A 253 28.95 18.21 14.49
C THR A 253 30.44 17.87 14.62
N GLY A 254 30.83 17.25 15.74
CA GLY A 254 32.19 16.75 15.91
C GLY A 254 32.63 15.72 14.86
N GLY A 255 31.70 15.13 14.11
CA GLY A 255 31.94 14.19 13.02
C GLY A 255 31.83 14.78 11.62
N GLY A 256 31.61 16.10 11.49
CA GLY A 256 31.38 16.79 10.21
C GLY A 256 29.97 17.38 10.09
N VAL A 257 29.59 17.76 8.88
CA VAL A 257 28.24 18.30 8.61
C VAL A 257 27.25 17.13 8.59
N GLU A 258 26.26 17.17 9.48
CA GLU A 258 25.18 16.19 9.55
C GLU A 258 23.87 16.82 9.07
N GLU A 259 23.27 16.22 8.04
CA GLU A 259 21.98 16.65 7.47
C GLU A 259 20.80 16.03 8.22
N LEU A 260 19.68 16.75 8.30
CA LEU A 260 18.42 16.25 8.85
C LEU A 260 18.00 14.97 8.12
N SER A 261 17.92 13.87 8.85
CA SER A 261 17.51 12.58 8.29
C SER A 261 16.12 12.65 7.66
N MET A 262 15.89 11.84 6.61
CA MET A 262 14.59 11.77 5.96
C MET A 262 13.45 11.39 6.91
N PRO A 263 13.65 10.49 7.90
CA PRO A 263 12.65 10.23 8.91
C PRO A 263 12.16 11.47 9.65
N TYR A 264 13.10 12.30 10.13
CA TYR A 264 12.73 13.52 10.85
C TYR A 264 12.10 14.56 9.93
N ALA A 265 12.59 14.70 8.69
CA ALA A 265 11.98 15.59 7.71
C ALA A 265 10.50 15.24 7.45
N ILE A 266 10.19 13.96 7.21
CA ILE A 266 8.81 13.48 7.00
C ILE A 266 7.93 13.77 8.21
N GLN A 267 8.43 13.46 9.42
CA GLN A 267 7.69 13.69 10.66
C GLN A 267 7.35 15.17 10.87
N ILE A 268 8.34 16.06 10.74
CA ILE A 268 8.18 17.50 10.93
C ILE A 268 7.18 18.06 9.90
N ILE A 269 7.33 17.71 8.63
CA ILE A 269 6.47 18.24 7.56
C ILE A 269 5.04 17.79 7.70
N MET A 270 4.81 16.49 7.95
CA MET A 270 3.45 15.95 8.08
C MET A 270 2.74 16.48 9.32
N LEU A 271 3.42 16.58 10.46
CA LEU A 271 2.83 17.20 11.65
C LEU A 271 2.55 18.69 11.46
N SER A 272 3.44 19.42 10.77
CA SER A 272 3.22 20.83 10.44
C SER A 272 1.99 21.01 9.55
N VAL A 273 1.85 20.17 8.52
CA VAL A 273 0.70 20.19 7.61
C VAL A 273 -0.59 19.81 8.34
N ALA A 274 -0.55 18.81 9.21
CA ALA A 274 -1.69 18.46 10.07
C ALA A 274 -2.13 19.66 10.91
N ALA A 275 -1.18 20.37 11.54
CA ALA A 275 -1.46 21.56 12.33
C ALA A 275 -2.11 22.67 11.49
N VAL A 276 -1.59 22.95 10.29
CA VAL A 276 -2.16 23.94 9.37
C VAL A 276 -3.58 23.54 8.93
N ILE A 277 -3.82 22.26 8.61
CA ILE A 277 -5.16 21.78 8.26
C ILE A 277 -6.12 21.96 9.45
N ILE A 278 -5.71 21.60 10.67
CA ILE A 278 -6.55 21.76 11.87
C ILE A 278 -6.90 23.24 12.08
N LEU A 279 -5.92 24.13 12.04
CA LEU A 279 -6.11 25.55 12.33
C LEU A 279 -6.91 26.28 11.25
N PHE A 280 -6.55 26.10 9.98
CA PHE A 280 -7.10 26.90 8.87
C PHE A 280 -8.27 26.23 8.15
N CYS A 281 -8.35 24.89 8.14
CA CYS A 281 -9.49 24.17 7.59
C CYS A 281 -10.54 23.83 8.66
N LYS A 282 -10.28 24.16 9.93
CA LYS A 282 -11.14 23.88 11.09
C LYS A 282 -11.49 22.39 11.19
N ALA A 283 -10.50 21.53 10.96
CA ALA A 283 -10.68 20.09 11.06
C ALA A 283 -11.02 19.71 12.52
N ASP A 284 -12.04 18.87 12.69
CA ASP A 284 -12.43 18.37 14.00
C ASP A 284 -11.41 17.35 14.51
N VAL A 285 -10.67 17.73 15.55
CA VAL A 285 -9.60 16.90 16.14
C VAL A 285 -10.13 15.56 16.66
N GLY A 286 -11.37 15.52 17.19
CA GLY A 286 -11.99 14.26 17.64
C GLY A 286 -12.25 13.30 16.48
N LYS A 287 -12.57 13.84 15.29
CA LYS A 287 -12.74 13.04 14.06
C LYS A 287 -11.44 12.55 13.46
N ILE A 288 -10.30 13.17 13.79
CA ILE A 288 -8.99 12.68 13.34
C ILE A 288 -8.72 11.31 13.96
N ALA A 289 -8.75 11.20 15.29
CA ALA A 289 -8.42 9.97 16.01
C ALA A 289 -9.45 8.84 15.80
N SER A 290 -10.73 9.21 15.65
CA SER A 290 -11.81 8.24 15.37
C SER A 290 -11.99 7.93 13.89
N GLY A 291 -11.28 8.66 13.01
CA GLY A 291 -11.34 8.51 11.56
C GLY A 291 -10.74 7.19 11.08
N SER A 292 -11.23 6.71 9.94
CA SER A 292 -10.80 5.44 9.37
C SER A 292 -9.32 5.43 8.97
N VAL A 293 -8.81 6.56 8.46
CA VAL A 293 -7.40 6.67 8.03
C VAL A 293 -6.45 6.57 9.23
N PHE A 294 -6.72 7.30 10.30
CA PHE A 294 -5.90 7.26 11.51
C PHE A 294 -5.93 5.89 12.18
N ARG A 295 -7.12 5.28 12.32
CA ARG A 295 -7.27 3.93 12.90
C ARG A 295 -6.49 2.88 12.12
N ALA A 296 -6.56 2.89 10.79
CA ALA A 296 -5.77 2.00 9.93
C ALA A 296 -4.26 2.24 10.12
N GLY A 297 -3.86 3.50 10.26
CA GLY A 297 -2.49 3.90 10.56
C GLY A 297 -1.95 3.32 11.86
N ILE A 298 -2.67 3.49 12.97
CA ILE A 298 -2.26 2.97 14.28
C ILE A 298 -2.17 1.44 14.29
N VAL A 299 -3.09 0.76 13.59
CA VAL A 299 -2.99 -0.69 13.39
C VAL A 299 -1.67 -1.07 12.72
N ALA A 300 -1.26 -0.33 11.68
CA ALA A 300 0.02 -0.57 11.00
C ALA A 300 1.23 -0.29 11.92
N VAL A 301 1.19 0.76 12.73
CA VAL A 301 2.25 1.09 13.70
C VAL A 301 2.44 -0.06 14.70
N VAL A 302 1.36 -0.59 15.27
CA VAL A 302 1.43 -1.72 16.21
C VAL A 302 1.96 -2.97 15.52
N ALA A 303 1.51 -3.26 14.30
CA ALA A 303 2.01 -4.39 13.50
C ALA A 303 3.53 -4.29 13.26
N ILE A 304 4.03 -3.10 12.90
CA ILE A 304 5.46 -2.86 12.71
C ILE A 304 6.20 -3.02 14.02
N PHE A 305 5.73 -2.42 15.11
CA PHE A 305 6.40 -2.53 16.40
C PHE A 305 6.64 -3.98 16.83
N GLY A 306 5.63 -4.85 16.67
CA GLY A 306 5.76 -6.26 17.03
C GLY A 306 6.51 -7.12 16.02
N ILE A 307 6.07 -7.13 14.75
CA ILE A 307 6.61 -8.08 13.77
C ILE A 307 8.02 -7.71 13.33
N ALA A 308 8.28 -6.44 13.05
CA ALA A 308 9.59 -6.00 12.59
C ALA A 308 10.65 -6.35 13.62
N TRP A 309 10.37 -6.04 14.88
CA TRP A 309 11.28 -6.25 15.99
C TRP A 309 11.53 -7.75 16.23
N MET A 310 10.47 -8.57 16.18
CA MET A 310 10.59 -10.03 16.22
C MET A 310 11.41 -10.58 15.04
N GLY A 311 11.14 -10.11 13.81
CA GLY A 311 11.80 -10.56 12.60
C GLY A 311 13.29 -10.23 12.60
N ASP A 312 13.63 -9.00 12.98
CA ASP A 312 15.02 -8.54 13.09
C ASP A 312 15.78 -9.28 14.20
N THR A 313 15.14 -9.52 15.36
CA THR A 313 15.72 -10.33 16.45
C THR A 313 15.96 -11.78 16.05
N PHE A 314 14.99 -12.42 15.41
CA PHE A 314 15.16 -13.77 14.87
C PHE A 314 16.34 -13.81 13.90
N PHE A 315 16.43 -12.81 13.03
CA PHE A 315 17.47 -12.74 12.01
C PHE A 315 18.85 -12.54 12.62
N GLN A 316 19.07 -11.48 13.41
CA GLN A 316 20.39 -11.21 14.03
C GLN A 316 20.86 -12.36 14.92
N GLY A 317 19.94 -13.03 15.62
CA GLY A 317 20.25 -14.20 16.42
C GLY A 317 20.66 -15.46 15.62
N ASN A 318 20.50 -15.45 14.29
CA ASN A 318 20.76 -16.60 13.42
C ASN A 318 21.59 -16.24 12.16
N SER A 319 22.19 -15.05 12.08
CA SER A 319 22.84 -14.53 10.87
C SER A 319 23.85 -15.49 10.26
N GLU A 320 24.78 -16.02 11.07
CA GLU A 320 25.82 -16.97 10.62
C GLU A 320 25.23 -18.23 9.94
N ALA A 321 24.17 -18.81 10.53
CA ALA A 321 23.53 -20.02 10.00
C ALA A 321 22.73 -19.73 8.72
N ILE A 322 22.14 -18.54 8.63
CA ILE A 322 21.35 -18.11 7.47
C ILE A 322 22.27 -17.80 6.28
N GLU A 323 23.34 -17.03 6.51
CA GLU A 323 24.31 -16.65 5.48
C GLU A 323 24.98 -17.87 4.85
N SER A 324 25.41 -18.84 5.67
CA SER A 324 26.06 -20.07 5.20
C SER A 324 25.14 -21.00 4.42
N SER A 325 23.84 -21.03 4.71
CA SER A 325 22.88 -21.95 4.08
C SER A 325 22.31 -21.42 2.75
N MET A 326 22.36 -20.12 2.53
CA MET A 326 21.62 -19.47 1.44
C MET A 326 22.51 -18.77 0.40
N GLN A 327 23.83 -18.68 0.63
CA GLN A 327 24.79 -18.02 -0.26
C GLN A 327 24.68 -18.50 -1.73
N GLY A 328 24.47 -19.80 -1.98
CA GLY A 328 24.39 -20.35 -3.34
C GLY A 328 23.05 -20.10 -4.07
N LEU A 329 21.93 -20.06 -3.33
CA LEU A 329 20.59 -19.93 -3.90
C LEU A 329 20.22 -18.46 -4.16
N VAL A 330 20.63 -17.60 -3.24
CA VAL A 330 20.37 -16.15 -3.29
C VAL A 330 21.22 -15.47 -4.36
N THR A 331 22.45 -15.93 -4.58
CA THR A 331 23.30 -15.45 -5.69
C THR A 331 22.80 -15.93 -7.05
N ALA A 332 22.32 -17.18 -7.15
CA ALA A 332 21.90 -17.76 -8.43
C ALA A 332 20.51 -17.27 -8.90
N ALA A 333 19.57 -17.05 -7.99
CA ALA A 333 18.19 -16.70 -8.33
C ALA A 333 17.52 -15.73 -7.32
N PRO A 334 18.03 -14.49 -7.18
CA PRO A 334 17.52 -13.53 -6.20
C PRO A 334 16.06 -13.15 -6.42
N TRP A 335 15.55 -13.24 -7.66
CA TRP A 335 14.15 -12.99 -8.01
C TRP A 335 13.17 -13.96 -7.33
N LEU A 336 13.60 -15.14 -6.87
CA LEU A 336 12.75 -16.06 -6.11
C LEU A 336 12.28 -15.44 -4.78
N PHE A 337 13.03 -14.46 -4.27
CA PHE A 337 12.63 -13.72 -3.08
C PHE A 337 11.33 -12.92 -3.29
N ALA A 338 11.01 -12.52 -4.54
CA ALA A 338 9.73 -11.90 -4.86
C ALA A 338 8.55 -12.85 -4.59
N ALA A 339 8.71 -14.16 -4.79
CA ALA A 339 7.68 -15.13 -4.47
C ALA A 339 7.45 -15.23 -2.96
N ALA A 340 8.52 -15.18 -2.16
CA ALA A 340 8.43 -15.15 -0.70
C ALA A 340 7.71 -13.88 -0.21
N LEU A 341 8.07 -12.70 -0.76
CA LEU A 341 7.38 -11.44 -0.49
C LEU A 341 5.89 -11.52 -0.86
N PHE A 342 5.57 -12.08 -2.03
CA PHE A 342 4.20 -12.25 -2.48
C PHE A 342 3.41 -13.16 -1.55
N VAL A 343 3.91 -14.36 -1.25
CA VAL A 343 3.24 -15.31 -0.36
C VAL A 343 3.04 -14.72 1.04
N LEU A 344 4.07 -14.09 1.61
CA LEU A 344 3.96 -13.49 2.93
C LEU A 344 2.94 -12.34 2.94
N SER A 345 2.88 -11.52 1.88
CA SER A 345 1.91 -10.44 1.79
C SER A 345 0.46 -10.92 1.73
N ILE A 346 0.19 -12.10 1.16
CA ILE A 346 -1.13 -12.76 1.21
C ILE A 346 -1.53 -13.02 2.66
N LEU A 347 -0.59 -13.53 3.46
CA LEU A 347 -0.84 -13.90 4.84
C LEU A 347 -1.01 -12.65 5.72
N LEU A 348 -0.13 -11.66 5.55
CA LEU A 348 -0.09 -10.47 6.41
C LEU A 348 -1.16 -9.43 6.08
N ASN A 349 -1.67 -9.38 4.84
CA ASN A 349 -2.58 -8.32 4.38
C ASN A 349 -2.06 -6.89 4.62
N SER A 350 -0.73 -6.71 4.61
CA SER A 350 -0.08 -5.41 4.85
C SER A 350 1.27 -5.33 4.14
N GLN A 351 1.41 -4.36 3.26
CA GLN A 351 2.64 -4.06 2.51
C GLN A 351 3.77 -3.70 3.47
N ALA A 352 3.50 -2.77 4.39
CA ALA A 352 4.50 -2.30 5.34
C ALA A 352 4.95 -3.45 6.27
N ALA A 353 4.00 -4.23 6.79
CA ALA A 353 4.35 -5.39 7.61
C ALA A 353 5.16 -6.44 6.81
N THR A 354 4.86 -6.64 5.53
CA THR A 354 5.62 -7.56 4.67
C THR A 354 7.05 -7.06 4.44
N VAL A 355 7.21 -5.77 4.11
CA VAL A 355 8.52 -5.13 3.97
C VAL A 355 9.33 -5.34 5.24
N THR A 356 8.78 -4.96 6.39
CA THR A 356 9.55 -5.01 7.63
C THR A 356 9.78 -6.42 8.15
N ALA A 357 8.90 -7.37 7.85
CA ALA A 357 9.09 -8.76 8.25
C ALA A 357 10.15 -9.49 7.41
N LEU A 358 10.21 -9.21 6.10
CA LEU A 358 10.97 -10.05 5.17
C LEU A 358 12.14 -9.34 4.50
N MET A 359 12.05 -8.06 4.14
CA MET A 359 13.15 -7.40 3.43
C MET A 359 14.47 -7.29 4.23
N PRO A 360 14.49 -7.17 5.58
CA PRO A 360 15.73 -7.29 6.34
C PRO A 360 16.44 -8.64 6.11
N LEU A 361 15.67 -9.73 6.05
CA LEU A 361 16.19 -11.05 5.69
C LEU A 361 16.77 -11.06 4.27
N GLY A 362 16.18 -10.32 3.32
CA GLY A 362 16.73 -10.21 1.97
C GLY A 362 18.12 -9.56 1.95
N LEU A 363 18.27 -8.41 2.64
CA LEU A 363 19.54 -7.68 2.72
C LEU A 363 20.64 -8.54 3.32
N SER A 364 20.33 -9.21 4.42
CA SER A 364 21.31 -10.00 5.14
C SER A 364 21.67 -11.32 4.46
N LEU A 365 20.80 -11.82 3.58
CA LEU A 365 21.11 -12.88 2.65
C LEU A 365 22.05 -12.46 1.50
N GLY A 366 22.46 -11.20 1.48
CA GLY A 366 23.31 -10.63 0.43
C GLY A 366 22.54 -10.28 -0.85
N ILE A 367 21.20 -10.17 -0.79
CA ILE A 367 20.44 -9.64 -1.93
C ILE A 367 20.82 -8.18 -2.11
N ASN A 368 21.22 -7.84 -3.35
CA ASN A 368 21.50 -6.47 -3.72
C ASN A 368 20.31 -5.55 -3.33
N PRO A 369 20.54 -4.44 -2.61
CA PRO A 369 19.50 -3.47 -2.23
C PRO A 369 18.59 -3.06 -3.40
N PHE A 370 19.14 -2.84 -4.60
CA PHE A 370 18.36 -2.50 -5.79
C PHE A 370 17.45 -3.65 -6.25
N PHE A 371 17.82 -4.91 -6.04
CA PHE A 371 16.93 -6.04 -6.33
C PHE A 371 15.73 -6.04 -5.38
N LEU A 372 15.89 -5.61 -4.13
CA LEU A 372 14.75 -5.45 -3.21
C LEU A 372 13.80 -4.34 -3.68
N ILE A 373 14.31 -3.26 -4.27
CA ILE A 373 13.49 -2.23 -4.92
C ILE A 373 12.72 -2.83 -6.11
N ALA A 374 13.40 -3.58 -6.98
CA ALA A 374 12.77 -4.23 -8.13
C ALA A 374 11.65 -5.21 -7.73
N MET A 375 11.84 -5.91 -6.61
CA MET A 375 10.86 -6.87 -6.08
C MET A 375 9.81 -6.23 -5.18
N PHE A 376 9.93 -4.95 -4.83
CA PHE A 376 9.01 -4.27 -3.93
C PHE A 376 7.53 -4.37 -4.34
N PRO A 377 7.15 -4.27 -5.63
CA PRO A 377 5.75 -4.50 -6.05
C PRO A 377 5.17 -5.87 -5.67
N ALA A 378 6.01 -6.86 -5.34
CA ALA A 378 5.58 -8.18 -4.90
C ALA A 378 4.93 -8.19 -3.51
N VAL A 379 5.10 -7.14 -2.69
CA VAL A 379 4.43 -7.05 -1.37
C VAL A 379 2.91 -6.79 -1.48
N ASN A 380 2.35 -6.86 -2.70
CA ASN A 380 0.96 -6.56 -3.01
C ASN A 380 0.14 -7.81 -3.38
N GLY A 381 0.30 -8.91 -2.63
CA GLY A 381 -0.36 -10.19 -2.89
C GLY A 381 -1.72 -10.40 -2.22
N TYR A 382 -2.19 -9.49 -1.37
CA TYR A 382 -3.45 -9.62 -0.63
C TYR A 382 -4.73 -9.60 -1.48
N PHE A 383 -4.63 -9.55 -2.81
CA PHE A 383 -5.74 -9.91 -3.69
C PHE A 383 -5.91 -11.41 -3.89
N PHE A 384 -4.89 -12.22 -3.63
CA PHE A 384 -4.88 -13.65 -3.98
C PHE A 384 -5.97 -14.41 -3.23
N ILE A 385 -6.19 -14.08 -1.97
CA ILE A 385 -7.38 -14.50 -1.22
C ILE A 385 -8.33 -13.29 -1.20
N PRO A 386 -9.58 -13.42 -1.67
CA PRO A 386 -10.48 -12.28 -1.79
C PRO A 386 -11.12 -11.90 -0.46
N ASN A 387 -10.32 -11.67 0.58
CA ASN A 387 -10.75 -11.27 1.93
C ASN A 387 -10.35 -9.81 2.28
N TYR A 388 -9.54 -9.15 1.43
CA TYR A 388 -9.15 -7.77 1.64
C TYR A 388 -10.33 -6.81 1.46
N GLY A 389 -10.46 -5.83 2.34
CA GLY A 389 -11.67 -5.01 2.43
C GLY A 389 -12.09 -4.28 1.13
N PRO A 390 -11.17 -3.62 0.39
CA PRO A 390 -11.47 -3.05 -0.92
C PRO A 390 -11.99 -4.05 -1.97
N ILE A 391 -11.58 -5.33 -1.90
CA ILE A 391 -12.10 -6.38 -2.78
C ILE A 391 -13.56 -6.67 -2.46
N ILE A 392 -13.87 -6.86 -1.17
CA ILE A 392 -15.23 -7.10 -0.70
C ILE A 392 -16.13 -5.89 -1.01
N ALA A 393 -15.64 -4.67 -0.79
CA ALA A 393 -16.37 -3.46 -1.12
C ALA A 393 -16.63 -3.34 -2.63
N ALA A 394 -15.65 -3.66 -3.47
CA ALA A 394 -15.83 -3.62 -4.92
C ALA A 394 -16.91 -4.61 -5.39
N ILE A 395 -16.95 -5.82 -4.82
CA ILE A 395 -18.02 -6.79 -5.09
C ILE A 395 -19.38 -6.24 -4.64
N ASN A 396 -19.45 -5.64 -3.45
CA ASN A 396 -20.71 -5.12 -2.89
C ASN A 396 -21.25 -3.89 -3.64
N PHE A 397 -20.37 -3.01 -4.11
CA PHE A 397 -20.77 -1.84 -4.89
C PHE A 397 -21.20 -2.20 -6.31
N ASP A 398 -20.77 -3.34 -6.85
CA ASP A 398 -21.22 -3.81 -8.15
C ASP A 398 -22.61 -4.45 -8.10
N ARG A 399 -23.64 -3.62 -8.29
CA ARG A 399 -25.04 -4.05 -8.39
C ARG A 399 -25.34 -4.90 -9.63
N THR A 400 -24.46 -4.95 -10.63
CA THR A 400 -24.65 -5.77 -11.85
C THR A 400 -24.33 -7.24 -11.61
N GLY A 401 -23.53 -7.55 -10.57
CA GLY A 401 -23.11 -8.93 -10.26
C GLY A 401 -21.98 -9.46 -11.15
N THR A 402 -21.37 -8.59 -11.98
CA THR A 402 -20.25 -8.99 -12.85
C THR A 402 -18.95 -9.16 -12.06
N THR A 403 -18.74 -8.34 -11.03
CA THR A 403 -17.64 -8.41 -10.06
C THR A 403 -18.00 -9.38 -8.95
N LYS A 404 -17.28 -10.49 -8.83
CA LYS A 404 -17.65 -11.56 -7.89
C LYS A 404 -16.50 -12.46 -7.49
N ILE A 405 -16.76 -13.22 -6.43
CA ILE A 405 -16.12 -14.51 -6.19
C ILE A 405 -16.98 -15.55 -6.91
N GLY A 406 -16.36 -16.32 -7.80
CA GLY A 406 -16.99 -17.38 -8.58
C GLY A 406 -17.15 -18.66 -7.76
N LYS A 407 -17.14 -19.80 -8.45
CA LYS A 407 -17.37 -21.12 -7.82
C LYS A 407 -16.29 -21.51 -6.79
N TYR A 408 -15.05 -21.07 -7.01
CA TYR A 408 -13.90 -21.38 -6.16
C TYR A 408 -13.36 -20.11 -5.52
N VAL A 409 -12.78 -20.21 -4.32
CA VAL A 409 -12.25 -19.04 -3.58
C VAL A 409 -11.26 -18.24 -4.40
N LEU A 410 -10.35 -18.89 -5.12
CA LEU A 410 -9.34 -18.24 -5.98
C LEU A 410 -9.86 -17.86 -7.38
N ASN A 411 -11.09 -18.26 -7.71
CA ASN A 411 -11.77 -17.83 -8.93
C ASN A 411 -12.55 -16.56 -8.60
N HIS A 412 -11.91 -15.41 -8.70
CA HIS A 412 -12.56 -14.12 -8.48
C HIS A 412 -12.03 -13.06 -9.46
N SER A 413 -12.75 -11.94 -9.56
CA SER A 413 -12.51 -10.91 -10.56
C SER A 413 -11.10 -10.29 -10.51
N PHE A 414 -10.47 -10.27 -9.34
CA PHE A 414 -9.19 -9.60 -9.05
C PHE A 414 -7.94 -10.46 -9.30
N MET A 415 -8.08 -11.78 -9.46
CA MET A 415 -6.94 -12.70 -9.57
C MET A 415 -6.07 -12.40 -10.79
N ILE A 416 -6.67 -12.35 -11.99
CA ILE A 416 -5.97 -12.06 -13.25
C ILE A 416 -5.31 -10.67 -13.22
N PRO A 417 -6.03 -9.56 -12.98
CA PRO A 417 -5.39 -8.24 -12.99
C PRO A 417 -4.33 -8.10 -11.90
N GLY A 418 -4.51 -8.74 -10.74
CA GLY A 418 -3.52 -8.76 -9.67
C GLY A 418 -2.22 -9.45 -10.10
N LEU A 419 -2.31 -10.70 -10.56
CA LEU A 419 -1.13 -11.46 -10.99
C LEU A 419 -0.41 -10.79 -12.17
N VAL A 420 -1.16 -10.34 -13.18
CA VAL A 420 -0.59 -9.63 -14.34
C VAL A 420 0.14 -8.37 -13.88
N THR A 421 -0.47 -7.57 -13.00
CA THR A 421 0.17 -6.35 -12.50
C THR A 421 1.44 -6.67 -11.72
N THR A 422 1.38 -7.61 -10.77
CA THR A 422 2.53 -7.94 -9.92
C THR A 422 3.69 -8.50 -10.73
N VAL A 423 3.44 -9.48 -11.61
CA VAL A 423 4.49 -10.08 -12.45
C VAL A 423 5.10 -9.03 -13.38
N THR A 424 4.26 -8.21 -14.02
CA THR A 424 4.74 -7.16 -14.93
C THR A 424 5.55 -6.10 -14.17
N ALA A 425 5.07 -5.65 -13.01
CA ALA A 425 5.75 -4.64 -12.21
C ALA A 425 7.09 -5.15 -11.67
N VAL A 426 7.18 -6.39 -11.20
CA VAL A 426 8.47 -6.96 -10.75
C VAL A 426 9.44 -7.12 -11.93
N ALA A 427 8.97 -7.63 -13.07
CA ALA A 427 9.81 -7.77 -14.26
C ALA A 427 10.34 -6.42 -14.76
N LEU A 428 9.48 -5.40 -14.81
CA LEU A 428 9.88 -4.03 -15.15
C LEU A 428 10.77 -3.41 -14.07
N GLY A 429 10.55 -3.74 -12.80
CA GLY A 429 11.43 -3.34 -11.70
C GLY A 429 12.87 -3.80 -11.95
N PHE A 430 13.05 -5.08 -12.29
CA PHE A 430 14.37 -5.62 -12.66
C PHE A 430 14.95 -4.98 -13.92
N LEU A 431 14.11 -4.60 -14.89
CA LEU A 431 14.57 -3.85 -16.06
C LEU A 431 15.04 -2.44 -15.68
N PHE A 432 14.30 -1.73 -14.84
CA PHE A 432 14.57 -0.32 -14.54
C PHE A 432 15.78 -0.10 -13.64
N ILE A 433 16.08 -1.04 -12.75
CA ILE A 433 17.30 -0.97 -11.93
C ILE A 433 18.59 -1.10 -12.76
N LEU A 434 18.52 -1.59 -14.02
CA LEU A 434 19.68 -1.60 -14.92
C LEU A 434 20.11 -0.19 -15.37
N PHE A 435 19.29 0.82 -15.11
CA PHE A 435 19.53 2.22 -15.46
C PHE A 435 19.83 3.09 -14.23
N LEU A 436 20.01 2.48 -13.05
CA LEU A 436 20.35 3.16 -11.80
C LEU A 436 21.84 3.14 -11.49
#